data_AF-A0A2G9T7V8-F1
#
_entry.id   AF-A0A2G9T7V8-F1
#
_cell.length_a   1.000
_cell.length_b   1.000
_cell.length_c   1.000
_cell.angle_alpha   90.00
_cell.angle_beta   90.00
_cell.angle_gamma   90.00
#
_symmetry.space_group_name_H-M   'P 1'
#
loop_
_entity.id
_entity.type
_entity.pdbx_description
1 polymer ?
#
loop_
_entity_poly.entity_id
_entity_poly.type
_entity_poly.pdbx_seq_one_letter_code
_entity_poly.pdbx_strand_id
1 'polypeptide(L)' 'CEDANNEGARLRLGPELEIPGYGCADHHFELDTELHSWEILKKIVDKSKDWPNLLIVTGMPVRHRMLLYNCMVTVLNG' A
#
# COMPACT_ATOMS: atom_id res chain seq x y z
N CYS A 1 -1.44 -0.03 -11.30
CA CYS A 1 -0.94 -1.42 -11.39
C CYS A 1 -1.30 -2.05 -12.71
N GLU A 2 -2.53 -1.87 -13.19
CA GLU A 2 -2.98 -2.37 -14.50
C GLU A 2 -2.08 -1.93 -15.66
N ASP A 3 -1.78 -0.63 -15.78
CA ASP A 3 -0.89 -0.12 -16.83
C ASP A 3 0.50 -0.78 -16.78
N ALA A 4 1.11 -0.83 -15.59
CA ALA A 4 2.40 -1.49 -15.38
C ALA A 4 2.37 -2.98 -15.77
N ASN A 5 1.28 -3.70 -15.45
CA ASN A 5 1.10 -5.08 -15.88
C ASN A 5 0.94 -5.19 -17.41
N ASN A 6 0.16 -4.30 -18.03
CA ASN A 6 -0.07 -4.27 -19.48
C ASN A 6 1.21 -3.94 -20.26
N GLU A 7 2.11 -3.15 -19.67
CA GLU A 7 3.46 -2.86 -20.20
C GLU A 7 4.46 -4.00 -19.95
N GLY A 8 4.06 -5.06 -19.26
CA GLY A 8 4.91 -6.21 -18.95
C GLY A 8 5.91 -5.98 -17.81
N ALA A 9 5.70 -4.96 -16.97
CA ALA A 9 6.54 -4.72 -15.80
C ALA A 9 6.42 -5.87 -14.79
N ARG A 10 7.53 -6.15 -14.08
CA ARG A 10 7.57 -7.14 -12.99
C ARG A 10 7.58 -6.51 -11.59
N LEU A 11 7.72 -5.19 -11.53
CA LEU A 11 7.77 -4.39 -10.33
C LEU A 11 6.97 -3.10 -10.56
N ARG A 12 6.05 -2.79 -9.66
CA ARG A 12 5.40 -1.48 -9.56
C ARG A 12 5.79 -0.87 -8.22
N LEU A 13 6.53 0.22 -8.25
CA LEU A 13 6.94 0.98 -7.07
C LEU A 13 6.03 2.22 -6.91
N GLY A 14 5.36 2.31 -5.77
CA GLY A 14 4.58 3.49 -5.38
C GLY A 14 5.41 4.51 -4.59
N PRO A 15 4.95 5.77 -4.51
CA PRO A 15 5.52 6.78 -3.62
C PRO A 15 5.38 6.43 -2.14
N GLU A 16 6.12 7.17 -1.31
CA GLU A 16 6.01 7.12 0.15
C GLU A 16 4.58 7.46 0.61
N LEU A 17 4.07 6.65 1.56
CA LEU A 17 2.74 6.81 2.16
C LEU A 17 1.62 7.03 1.12
N GLU A 18 1.71 6.43 -0.07
CA GLU A 18 0.74 6.69 -1.14
C GLU A 18 -0.70 6.26 -0.81
N ILE A 19 -0.91 5.30 0.10
CA ILE A 19 -2.26 4.82 0.45
C ILE A 19 -3.07 5.93 1.14
N PRO A 20 -2.63 6.48 2.29
CA PRO A 20 -3.32 7.63 2.89
C PRO A 20 -2.96 8.96 2.24
N GLY A 21 -1.80 9.04 1.59
CA GLY A 21 -1.15 10.26 1.16
C GLY A 21 -0.09 10.73 2.17
N TYR A 22 1.06 11.19 1.66
CA TYR A 22 2.14 11.73 2.49
C TYR A 22 1.72 12.98 3.28
N GLY A 23 0.79 13.77 2.74
CA GLY A 23 0.38 15.06 3.29
C GLY A 23 -0.67 15.02 4.40
N CYS A 24 -0.93 13.88 5.03
CA CYS A 24 -1.98 13.77 6.06
C CYS A 24 -1.65 14.52 7.36
N ALA A 25 -0.38 14.87 7.60
CA ALA A 25 0.06 15.58 8.80
C ALA A 25 -0.47 14.91 10.08
N ASP A 26 -1.16 15.65 10.96
CA ASP A 26 -1.66 15.15 12.23
C ASP A 26 -2.73 14.06 12.09
N HIS A 27 -3.38 13.94 10.92
CA HIS A 27 -4.30 12.83 10.66
C HIS A 27 -3.62 11.46 10.72
N HIS A 28 -2.29 11.38 10.59
CA HIS A 28 -1.57 10.12 10.83
C HIS A 28 -1.72 9.59 12.27
N PHE A 29 -2.05 10.44 13.24
CA PHE A 29 -2.30 10.02 14.62
C PHE A 29 -3.74 9.55 14.87
N GLU A 30 -4.64 9.77 13.92
CA GLU A 30 -6.01 9.26 13.96
C GLU A 30 -6.02 7.77 13.60
N LEU A 31 -6.72 6.96 14.41
CA LEU A 31 -6.85 5.52 14.16
C LEU A 31 -7.55 5.23 12.82
N ASP A 32 -8.42 6.13 12.37
CA ASP A 32 -9.16 5.99 11.11
C ASP A 32 -8.23 6.01 9.89
N THR A 33 -7.20 6.87 9.88
CA THR A 33 -6.19 6.89 8.80
C THR A 33 -5.47 5.55 8.68
N GLU A 34 -5.12 4.95 9.82
CA GLU A 34 -4.50 3.62 9.85
C GLU A 34 -5.49 2.54 9.39
N LEU A 35 -6.71 2.53 9.94
CA LEU A 35 -7.75 1.57 9.63
C LEU A 35 -8.09 1.56 8.14
N HIS A 36 -8.36 2.72 7.56
CA HIS A 36 -8.69 2.83 6.14
C HIS A 36 -7.49 2.49 5.25
N SER A 37 -6.25 2.74 5.71
CA SER A 37 -5.07 2.27 4.98
C SER A 37 -5.04 0.75 4.86
N TRP A 38 -5.41 0.02 5.93
CA TRP A 38 -5.54 -1.44 5.89
C TRP A 38 -6.67 -1.92 4.97
N GLU A 39 -7.80 -1.24 4.95
CA GLU A 39 -8.92 -1.57 4.05
C GLU A 39 -8.54 -1.39 2.57
N ILE A 40 -7.80 -0.32 2.24
CA ILE A 40 -7.28 -0.10 0.89
C ILE A 40 -6.21 -1.14 0.55
N LEU A 41 -5.30 -1.47 1.48
CA LEU A 41 -4.33 -2.54 1.27
C LEU A 41 -5.03 -3.87 0.95
N LYS A 42 -6.10 -4.23 1.66
CA LYS A 42 -6.89 -5.43 1.36
C LYS A 42 -7.42 -5.42 -0.08
N LYS A 43 -7.96 -4.29 -0.55
CA LYS A 43 -8.42 -4.16 -1.96
C LYS A 43 -7.27 -4.34 -2.95
N ILE A 44 -6.07 -3.81 -2.64
CA ILE A 44 -4.86 -3.99 -3.46
C ILE A 44 -4.45 -5.47 -3.49
N VAL A 45 -4.42 -6.14 -2.34
CA VAL A 45 -4.11 -7.56 -2.19
C VAL A 45 -5.07 -8.41 -3.00
N ASP A 46 -6.38 -8.20 -2.86
CA ASP A 46 -7.38 -8.95 -3.62
C ASP A 46 -7.25 -8.73 -5.13
N LYS A 47 -7.02 -7.48 -5.56
CA LYS A 47 -6.83 -7.16 -6.99
C LYS A 47 -5.48 -7.63 -7.54
N SER A 48 -4.46 -7.82 -6.70
CA SER A 48 -3.15 -8.32 -7.13
C SER A 48 -3.19 -9.73 -7.73
N LYS A 49 -4.26 -10.49 -7.44
CA LYS A 49 -4.53 -11.81 -8.05
C LYS A 49 -4.72 -11.72 -9.58
N ASP A 50 -5.13 -10.56 -10.10
CA ASP A 50 -5.28 -10.31 -11.54
C ASP A 50 -3.93 -10.06 -12.23
N TRP A 51 -2.87 -9.76 -11.46
CA TRP A 51 -1.52 -9.45 -11.96
C TRP A 51 -0.46 -10.34 -11.30
N PRO A 52 -0.52 -11.67 -11.49
CA PRO A 52 0.24 -12.65 -10.70
C PRO A 52 1.77 -12.65 -10.93
N ASN A 53 2.26 -11.73 -11.75
CA ASN A 53 3.69 -11.59 -12.05
C ASN A 53 4.24 -10.21 -11.63
N LEU A 54 3.39 -9.34 -11.06
CA LEU A 54 3.74 -7.98 -10.70
C LEU A 54 3.94 -7.87 -9.18
N LEU A 55 5.18 -7.62 -8.75
CA LEU A 55 5.44 -7.24 -7.36
C LEU A 55 5.00 -5.79 -7.15
N ILE A 56 4.04 -5.57 -6.24
CA ILE A 56 3.53 -4.25 -5.91
C ILE A 56 4.19 -3.79 -4.61
N VAL A 57 4.79 -2.60 -4.63
CA VAL A 57 5.36 -1.96 -3.44
C VAL A 57 4.60 -0.66 -3.21
N THR A 58 3.97 -0.54 -2.04
CA THR A 58 3.10 0.59 -1.68
C THR A 58 3.40 1.10 -0.27
N GLY A 59 3.15 2.37 0.03
CA GLY A 59 3.45 2.98 1.33
C GLY A 59 2.21 3.17 2.19
N MET A 60 2.28 2.80 3.48
CA MET A 60 1.24 3.10 4.47
C MET A 60 1.78 3.18 5.91
N PRO A 61 1.06 3.86 6.83
CA PRO A 61 1.37 3.82 8.25
C PRO A 61 1.05 2.44 8.82
N VAL A 62 1.96 1.90 9.64
CA VAL A 62 1.78 0.61 10.31
C VAL A 62 2.05 0.77 11.79
N ARG A 63 1.10 0.39 12.63
CA ARG A 63 1.31 0.35 14.07
C ARG A 63 1.89 -1.00 14.50
N HIS A 64 3.04 -0.96 15.16
CA HIS A 64 3.66 -2.13 15.77
C HIS A 64 4.06 -1.80 17.21
N ARG A 65 3.56 -2.57 18.18
CA ARG A 65 3.84 -2.36 19.61
C ARG A 65 3.59 -0.91 20.06
N MET A 66 2.43 -0.37 19.69
CA MET A 66 1.97 1.00 19.97
C MET A 66 2.73 2.13 19.25
N LEU A 67 3.83 1.83 18.56
CA LEU A 67 4.57 2.80 17.75
C LEU A 67 4.05 2.80 16.31
N LEU A 68 3.97 3.99 15.72
CA LEU A 68 3.55 4.19 14.34
C LEU A 68 4.79 4.32 13.45
N TYR A 69 4.85 3.52 12.40
CA TYR A 69 5.96 3.50 11.45
C TYR A 69 5.49 3.86 10.05
N ASN A 70 6.34 4.58 9.32
CA ASN A 70 6.21 4.75 7.89
C ASN A 70 6.82 3.51 7.22
N CYS A 71 5.98 2.73 6.52
CA CYS A 71 6.38 1.44 5.98
C CYS A 71 6.10 1.32 4.49
N MET A 72 7.01 0.65 3.80
CA MET A 72 6.72 0.06 2.49
C MET A 72 6.17 -1.36 2.69
N VAL A 73 5.02 -1.63 2.09
CA VAL A 73 4.34 -2.91 2.09
C VAL A 73 4.45 -3.52 0.70
N THR A 74 4.91 -4.77 0.64
CA THR A 74 5.10 -5.53 -0.60
C THR A 74 4.02 -6.58 -0.75
N VAL A 75 3.38 -6.65 -1.92
CA VAL A 75 2.29 -7.57 -2.24
C VAL A 75 2.63 -8.32 -3.54
N LEU A 76 2.42 -9.63 -3.54
CA LEU A 76 2.57 -10.48 -4.72
C LEU A 76 1.57 -11.64 -4.63
N ASN A 77 0.64 -11.69 -5.59
CA ASN A 77 -0.26 -12.82 -5.86
C ASN A 77 -1.28 -13.12 -4.76
N GLY A 78 -1.82 -12.08 -4.14
CA GLY A 78 -2.76 -12.16 -3.01
C GLY A 78 -2.06 -12.14 -1.66
#